data_AF-A0A923HQ48-F1
#
_entry.id   AF-A0A923HQ48-F1
#
_cell.length_a   1.000
_cell.length_b   1.000
_cell.length_c   1.000
_cell.angle_alpha   90.00
_cell.angle_beta   90.00
_cell.angle_gamma   90.00
#
_symmetry.space_group_name_H-M   'P 1'
#
loop_
_entity.id
_entity.type
_entity.pdbx_description
1 polymer ?
#
loop_
_entity_poly.entity_id
_entity_poly.type
_entity_poly.pdbx_seq_one_letter_code
_entity_poly.pdbx_strand_id
1 'polypeptide(L)'
;QSANSDVTDSITVAVTDALGATNNDSLDILITDSKPVATGDINNITEDAVPNTVTGNVITNDTVGADSNATPVTAGTFTNA
;
A
#
# COMPACT_ATOMS: atom_id res chain seq x y z
N GLN A 1 -5.11 14.06 -13.00
CA GLN A 1 -4.36 13.46 -11.87
C GLN A 1 -4.02 12.01 -12.21
N SER A 2 -3.34 11.77 -13.33
CA SER A 2 -3.10 10.41 -13.85
C SER A 2 -1.60 10.20 -14.12
N ALA A 3 -0.77 10.68 -13.21
CA ALA A 3 0.68 10.46 -13.24
C ALA A 3 1.01 9.31 -12.28
N ASN A 4 1.94 8.44 -12.68
CA ASN A 4 2.51 7.36 -11.85
C ASN A 4 3.66 7.89 -10.97
N SER A 5 3.47 9.08 -10.41
CA SER A 5 4.45 9.87 -9.68
C SER A 5 3.72 10.82 -8.74
N ASP A 6 4.46 11.37 -7.77
CA ASP A 6 3.89 12.27 -6.77
C ASP A 6 3.23 13.50 -7.42
N VAL A 7 2.10 13.92 -6.84
CA VAL A 7 1.32 15.07 -7.29
C VAL A 7 1.19 16.05 -6.14
N THR A 8 1.43 17.34 -6.39
CA THR A 8 1.15 18.39 -5.40
C THR A 8 -0.24 18.97 -5.62
N ASP A 9 -1.08 18.94 -4.58
CA ASP A 9 -2.31 19.70 -4.51
C ASP A 9 -2.06 20.99 -3.72
N SER A 10 -2.49 22.12 -4.26
CA SER A 10 -2.21 23.45 -3.69
C SER A 10 -3.53 24.17 -3.44
N ILE A 11 -3.84 24.39 -2.17
CA ILE A 11 -5.06 25.07 -1.75
C ILE A 11 -4.70 26.48 -1.32
N THR A 12 -5.20 27.50 -2.03
CA THR A 12 -5.04 28.89 -1.59
C THR A 12 -5.84 29.14 -0.31
N VAL A 13 -5.15 29.55 0.75
CA VAL A 13 -5.73 29.99 2.01
C VAL A 13 -5.78 31.52 2.02
N ALA A 14 -6.92 32.08 2.39
CA ALA A 14 -7.11 33.51 2.56
C ALA A 14 -7.49 33.79 4.01
N VAL A 15 -6.81 34.74 4.65
CA VAL A 15 -7.14 35.21 5.99
C VAL A 15 -7.52 36.68 5.91
N THR A 16 -8.73 36.99 6.37
CA THR A 16 -9.26 38.36 6.44
C THR A 16 -9.42 38.78 7.89
N ASP A 17 -8.88 39.94 8.25
CA ASP A 17 -9.04 40.50 9.60
C ASP A 17 -10.38 41.23 9.79
N ALA A 18 -10.64 41.70 11.01
CA ALA A 18 -11.88 42.41 11.34
C ALA A 18 -12.03 43.78 10.67
N LEU A 19 -10.93 44.35 10.14
CA LEU A 19 -10.91 45.61 9.39
C LEU A 19 -11.02 45.38 7.87
N GLY A 20 -11.12 44.13 7.43
CA GLY A 20 -11.32 43.75 6.03
C GLY A 20 -10.03 43.59 5.23
N ALA A 21 -8.84 43.62 5.87
CA ALA A 21 -7.59 43.35 5.18
C ALA A 21 -7.42 41.84 4.96
N THR A 22 -7.10 41.43 3.74
CA THR A 22 -6.90 40.01 3.37
C THR A 22 -5.44 39.75 2.99
N ASN A 23 -4.89 38.65 3.51
CA ASN A 23 -3.64 38.06 3.03
C ASN A 23 -3.89 36.64 2.53
N ASN A 24 -3.05 36.18 1.60
CA ASN A 24 -3.15 34.87 0.99
C ASN A 24 -1.84 34.10 1.13
N ASP A 25 -1.95 32.78 1.29
CA ASP A 25 -0.84 31.83 1.21
C ASP A 25 -1.35 30.49 0.64
N SER A 26 -0.48 29.50 0.43
CA SER A 26 -0.91 28.15 0.02
C SER A 26 -0.70 27.10 1.12
N LEU A 27 -1.64 26.16 1.19
CA LEU A 27 -1.43 24.87 1.83
C LEU A 27 -1.08 23.86 0.72
N ASP A 28 0.19 23.49 0.67
CA ASP A 28 0.70 22.53 -0.30
C ASP A 28 0.68 21.11 0.28
N ILE A 29 -0.02 20.20 -0.39
CA ILE A 29 -0.17 18.79 0.00
C ILE A 29 0.53 17.93 -1.05
N LEU A 30 1.56 17.19 -0.63
CA LEU A 30 2.20 16.19 -1.47
C LEU A 30 1.43 14.88 -1.40
N ILE A 31 0.84 14.47 -2.52
CA ILE A 31 0.18 13.18 -2.70
C ILE A 31 1.20 12.21 -3.28
N THR A 32 1.59 11.21 -2.49
CA THR A 32 2.60 10.22 -2.89
C THR A 32 1.96 8.94 -3.43
N ASP A 33 2.48 8.40 -4.53
CA ASP A 33 2.04 7.12 -5.10
C ASP A 33 2.94 5.96 -4.62
N SER A 34 2.38 5.05 -3.81
CA SER A 34 3.10 3.87 -3.33
C SER A 34 2.81 2.65 -4.21
N LYS A 35 3.84 1.85 -4.53
CA LYS A 35 3.67 0.61 -5.31
C LYS A 35 3.82 -0.62 -4.43
N PRO A 36 3.02 -1.68 -4.65
CA PRO A 36 3.28 -2.96 -4.02
C PRO A 36 4.54 -3.60 -4.62
N VAL A 37 5.23 -4.40 -3.81
CA VAL A 37 6.42 -5.18 -4.22
C VAL A 37 6.27 -6.59 -3.68
N ALA A 38 6.27 -7.56 -4.60
CA ALA A 38 6.22 -8.99 -4.28
C ALA A 38 7.62 -9.58 -4.18
N THR A 39 7.85 -10.41 -3.16
CA THR A 39 9.05 -11.20 -2.93
C THR A 39 8.69 -12.67 -3.09
N GLY A 40 9.54 -13.44 -3.78
CA GLY A 40 9.26 -14.86 -4.02
C GLY A 40 9.19 -15.68 -2.72
N ASP A 41 8.14 -16.50 -2.61
CA ASP A 41 8.00 -17.49 -1.54
C ASP A 41 8.60 -18.84 -1.94
N ILE A 42 9.18 -19.54 -0.96
CA ILE A 42 9.70 -20.89 -1.14
C ILE A 42 9.22 -21.77 0.00
N ASN A 43 8.59 -22.89 -0.34
CA ASN A 43 8.35 -23.99 0.57
C ASN A 43 8.79 -25.30 -0.07
N ASN A 44 9.14 -26.28 0.75
CA ASN A 44 9.57 -27.60 0.31
C ASN A 44 8.89 -28.69 1.16
N ILE A 45 8.72 -29.86 0.57
CA ILE A 45 8.29 -31.08 1.26
C ILE A 45 9.08 -32.24 0.66
N THR A 46 9.41 -33.22 1.50
CA THR A 46 10.07 -34.45 1.08
C THR A 46 9.04 -35.55 0.82
N GLU A 47 9.40 -36.54 0.02
CA GLU A 47 8.57 -37.73 -0.17
C GLU A 47 8.26 -38.38 1.17
N ASP A 48 7.02 -38.85 1.34
CA ASP A 48 6.51 -39.54 2.54
C ASP A 48 6.63 -38.77 3.86
N ALA A 49 6.69 -37.43 3.82
CA ALA A 49 6.67 -36.60 5.01
C ALA A 49 5.42 -36.85 5.88
N VAL A 50 5.59 -36.93 7.20
CA VAL A 50 4.49 -37.00 8.17
C VAL A 50 4.66 -35.86 9.19
N PRO A 51 3.81 -34.82 9.14
CA PRO A 51 2.64 -34.62 8.28
C PRO A 51 3.01 -34.31 6.82
N ASN A 52 2.14 -34.71 5.89
CA ASN A 52 2.32 -34.54 4.44
C ASN A 52 1.80 -33.18 3.91
N THR A 53 1.84 -32.13 4.73
CA THR A 53 1.25 -30.83 4.42
C THR A 53 2.27 -29.71 4.50
N VAL A 54 2.12 -28.73 3.61
CA VAL A 54 2.86 -27.47 3.62
C VAL A 54 1.84 -26.35 3.83
N THR A 55 2.11 -25.47 4.79
CA THR A 55 1.31 -24.26 5.04
C THR A 55 2.15 -23.02 4.78
N GLY A 56 1.50 -21.92 4.44
CA GLY A 56 2.20 -20.66 4.16
C GLY A 56 1.24 -19.55 3.79
N ASN A 57 1.77 -18.33 3.70
CA ASN A 57 1.08 -17.15 3.19
C ASN A 57 2.06 -16.40 2.27
N VAL A 58 1.51 -15.63 1.33
CA VAL A 58 2.29 -14.88 0.32
C VAL A 58 2.40 -13.39 0.66
N ILE A 59 2.12 -13.00 1.91
CA ILE A 59 2.07 -11.59 2.31
C ILE A 59 3.27 -11.22 3.19
N THR A 60 3.74 -12.14 4.04
CA THR A 60 4.69 -11.81 5.11
C THR A 60 6.03 -11.23 4.66
N ASN A 61 6.44 -11.47 3.41
CA ASN A 61 7.67 -10.97 2.77
C ASN A 61 7.39 -9.90 1.70
N ASP A 62 6.15 -9.49 1.53
CA ASP A 62 5.72 -8.53 0.52
C ASP A 62 5.50 -7.14 1.12
N THR A 63 5.67 -6.10 0.29
CA THR A 63 5.22 -4.74 0.60
C THR A 63 3.90 -4.48 -0.11
N VAL A 64 2.82 -4.22 0.63
CA VAL A 64 1.46 -4.08 0.06
C VAL A 64 1.13 -2.68 -0.47
N GLY A 65 1.95 -1.67 -0.13
CA GLY A 65 1.67 -0.25 -0.45
C GLY A 65 0.90 0.48 0.67
N ALA A 66 0.61 1.75 0.44
CA ALA A 66 -0.07 2.66 1.36
C ALA A 66 -1.60 2.63 1.24
N ASP A 67 -2.13 2.07 0.15
CA ASP A 67 -3.57 1.84 0.02
C ASP A 67 -4.01 0.81 1.05
N SER A 68 -4.92 1.23 1.94
CA SER A 68 -5.38 0.42 3.06
C SER A 68 -6.28 -0.72 2.58
N ASN A 69 -5.67 -1.81 2.14
CA ASN A 69 -6.25 -3.15 2.24
C ASN A 69 -5.14 -4.10 2.68
N ALA A 70 -5.00 -4.28 4.00
CA ALA A 70 -3.92 -5.04 4.63
C ALA A 70 -3.82 -6.52 4.16
N THR A 71 -4.81 -7.02 3.40
CA THR A 71 -4.83 -8.37 2.82
C THR A 71 -5.37 -8.35 1.38
N PRO A 72 -4.64 -7.79 0.40
CA PRO A 72 -5.10 -7.71 -0.99
C PRO A 72 -5.12 -9.08 -1.68
N VAL A 73 -4.43 -10.07 -1.09
CA VAL A 73 -4.33 -11.44 -1.59
C VAL A 73 -4.80 -12.42 -0.50
N THR A 74 -5.80 -13.25 -0.82
CA THR A 74 -6.22 -14.34 0.05
C THR A 74 -5.33 -15.56 -0.23
N ALA A 75 -4.68 -16.10 0.81
CA ALA A 75 -3.86 -17.31 0.64
C ALA A 75 -4.72 -18.48 0.14
N GLY A 76 -4.26 -19.15 -0.92
CA GLY A 76 -4.87 -20.38 -1.43
C GLY A 76 -4.35 -21.60 -0.67
N THR A 77 -5.25 -22.50 -0.26
CA THR A 77 -4.88 -23.78 0.34
C THR A 77 -4.70 -24.81 -0.77
N PHE A 78 -3.47 -25.30 -0.97
CA PHE A 78 -3.22 -26.42 -1.87
C PHE A 78 -3.20 -27.72 -1.07
N THR A 79 -4.18 -28.60 -1.31
CA THR A 79 -4.18 -29.97 -0.80
C THR A 79 -3.90 -30.91 -1.96
N ASN A 80 -2.78 -31.63 -1.91
CA ASN A 80 -2.58 -32.78 -2.80
C ASN A 80 -3.51 -33.91 -2.34
N ALA A 81 -4.24 -34.49 -3.29
CA ALA A 81 -5.04 -35.70 -3.09
C ALA A 81 -4.15 -36.95 -3.10
#